data_AF-A0A426WVG0-F1
#
_entry.id   AF-A0A426WVG0-F1
#
_cell.length_a   1.000
_cell.length_b   1.000
_cell.length_c   1.000
_cell.angle_alpha   90.00
_cell.angle_beta   90.00
_cell.angle_gamma   90.00
#
_symmetry.space_group_name_H-M   'P 1'
#
loop_
_entity.id
_entity.type
_entity.pdbx_description
1 polymer ?
#
loop_
_entity_poly.entity_id
_entity_poly.type
_entity_poly.pdbx_seq_one_letter_code
_entity_poly.pdbx_strand_id
1 'polypeptide(L)' 'MAGSMKLQPDDVPRYSLGIGLSSDNTMGSRRKFARRFVEGIGKLAGNAKGDRRKEDRRTCRKITGGCRNMQEFGLN' A
#
# COMPACT_ATOMS: atom_id res chain seq x y z
N MET A 1 63.56 31.55 17.51
CA MET A 1 63.02 30.21 17.81
C MET A 1 61.52 30.26 17.56
N ALA A 2 61.07 29.73 16.41
CA ALA A 2 59.65 29.70 16.05
C ALA A 2 59.03 28.38 16.53
N GLY A 3 58.17 28.44 17.55
CA GLY A 3 57.42 27.29 18.06
C GLY A 3 56.03 27.25 17.43
N SER A 4 55.80 26.29 16.53
CA SER A 4 54.47 25.97 16.01
C SER A 4 53.76 25.05 17.00
N MET A 5 52.75 25.57 17.72
CA MET A 5 51.84 24.73 18.51
C MET A 5 50.73 24.27 17.58
N LYS A 6 50.79 22.98 17.20
CA LYS A 6 49.72 22.26 16.51
C LYS A 6 48.43 22.33 17.33
N LEU A 7 47.43 23.06 16.84
CA LEU A 7 46.04 22.89 17.28
C LEU A 7 45.60 21.49 16.84
N GLN A 8 45.20 20.66 17.81
CA GLN A 8 44.58 19.37 17.57
C GLN A 8 43.31 19.59 16.75
N PRO A 9 43.08 18.86 15.66
CA PRO A 9 41.80 18.93 14.97
C PRO A 9 40.77 18.23 15.86
N ASP A 10 39.85 19.00 16.41
CA ASP A 10 38.61 18.51 17.03
C ASP A 10 37.68 17.92 15.93
N ASP A 11 38.19 16.93 15.20
CA ASP A 11 37.48 16.16 14.17
C ASP A 11 36.66 15.03 14.80
N VAL A 12 35.86 15.33 15.81
CA VAL A 12 34.80 14.41 16.21
C VAL A 12 33.52 15.20 16.49
N PRO A 13 32.58 15.23 15.54
CA PRO A 13 31.21 15.55 15.87
C PRO A 13 30.71 14.44 16.81
N ARG A 14 30.79 14.67 18.13
CA ARG A 14 30.10 13.86 19.16
C ARG A 14 28.59 14.15 19.16
N TYR A 15 28.02 14.33 17.98
CA TYR A 15 26.59 14.48 17.74
C TYR A 15 26.12 13.47 16.70
N SER A 16 26.58 12.23 16.78
CA SER A 16 25.72 11.08 16.45
C SER A 16 24.70 10.89 17.58
N LEU A 17 23.96 11.96 17.91
CA LEU A 17 22.71 11.87 18.66
C LEU A 17 21.89 10.80 17.94
N GLY A 18 21.59 9.69 18.62
CA GLY A 18 21.21 8.39 18.07
C GLY A 18 19.97 8.35 17.19
N ILE A 19 19.95 9.10 16.09
CA ILE A 19 18.91 9.09 15.08
C ILE A 19 18.89 7.73 14.39
N GLY A 20 20.05 7.11 14.18
CA GLY A 20 20.15 5.79 13.52
C GLY A 20 19.77 4.58 14.39
N LEU A 21 19.88 4.65 15.72
CA LEU A 21 19.57 3.51 16.62
C LEU A 21 18.22 3.67 17.35
N SER A 22 17.79 4.91 17.60
CA SER A 22 16.54 5.22 18.32
C SER A 22 15.32 5.31 17.40
N SER A 23 15.50 5.68 16.12
CA SER A 23 14.40 5.76 15.16
C SER A 23 13.70 4.43 14.97
N ASP A 24 14.42 3.31 15.03
CA ASP A 24 13.88 1.98 14.81
C ASP A 24 12.84 1.58 15.87
N ASN A 25 13.00 2.06 17.11
CA ASN A 25 12.06 1.82 18.19
C ASN A 25 10.76 2.64 18.02
N THR A 26 10.86 3.84 17.46
CA THR A 26 9.69 4.66 17.08
C THR A 26 9.02 4.14 15.80
N MET A 27 9.78 3.50 14.91
CA MET A 27 9.26 2.85 13.70
C MET A 27 8.54 1.54 13.99
N GLY A 28 8.80 0.87 15.12
CA GLY A 28 8.14 -0.39 15.48
C GLY A 28 6.61 -0.29 15.54
N SER A 29 6.07 0.78 16.13
CA SER A 29 4.62 1.02 16.19
C SER A 29 4.06 1.45 14.84
N ARG A 30 4.76 2.34 14.13
CA ARG A 30 4.39 2.81 12.78
C ARG A 30 4.34 1.68 11.76
N ARG A 31 5.30 0.75 11.81
CA ARG A 31 5.38 -0.42 10.92
C ARG A 31 4.24 -1.40 11.18
N LYS A 32 3.89 -1.64 12.45
CA LYS A 32 2.72 -2.46 12.82
C LYS A 32 1.43 -1.83 12.32
N PHE A 33 1.27 -0.52 12.48
CA PHE A 33 0.10 0.22 11.99
C PHE A 33 0.00 0.17 10.46
N ALA A 34 1.08 0.48 9.75
CA ALA A 34 1.14 0.42 8.30
C ALA A 34 0.79 -0.98 7.77
N ARG A 35 1.26 -2.04 8.44
CA ARG A 35 0.92 -3.43 8.06
C ARG A 35 -0.58 -3.69 8.17
N ARG A 36 -1.24 -3.29 9.25
CA ARG A 36 -2.70 -3.44 9.41
C ARG A 36 -3.48 -2.64 8.38
N PHE A 37 -2.99 -1.46 8.02
CA PHE A 37 -3.62 -0.61 7.01
C PHE A 37 -3.54 -1.23 5.61
N VAL A 38 -2.37 -1.72 5.20
CA VAL A 38 -2.17 -2.42 3.92
C VAL A 38 -3.02 -3.69 3.85
N GLU A 39 -3.11 -4.46 4.94
CA GLU A 39 -3.95 -5.64 5.03
C GLU A 39 -5.45 -5.31 4.89
N GLY A 40 -5.90 -4.21 5.52
CA GLY A 40 -7.26 -3.68 5.37
C GLY A 40 -7.60 -3.26 3.94
N ILE A 41 -6.68 -2.56 3.27
CA ILE A 41 -6.83 -2.17 1.85
C ILE A 41 -6.90 -3.41 0.96
N GLY A 42 -6.06 -4.41 1.20
CA GLY A 42 -6.09 -5.68 0.44
C GLY A 42 -7.44 -6.39 0.54
N LYS A 43 -8.01 -6.45 1.74
CA LYS A 43 -9.35 -7.02 1.97
C LYS A 43 -10.45 -6.22 1.24
N LEU A 44 -10.40 -4.90 1.31
CA LEU A 44 -11.37 -4.03 0.64
C LEU A 44 -11.29 -4.16 -0.90
N ALA A 45 -10.09 -4.12 -1.46
CA ALA A 45 -9.86 -4.26 -2.90
C ALA A 45 -10.28 -5.64 -3.43
N GLY A 46 -10.02 -6.72 -2.66
CA GLY A 46 -10.45 -8.07 -2.99
C GLY A 46 -11.98 -8.20 -3.06
N ASN A 47 -12.69 -7.64 -2.07
CA ASN A 47 -14.15 -7.67 -2.02
C ASN A 47 -14.78 -6.82 -3.13
N ALA A 48 -14.26 -5.62 -3.39
CA ALA A 48 -14.78 -4.73 -4.43
C ALA A 48 -14.73 -5.35 -5.84
N LYS A 49 -13.68 -6.13 -6.15
CA LYS A 49 -13.55 -6.83 -7.43
C LYS A 49 -14.51 -8.03 -7.52
N GLY A 50 -14.77 -8.71 -6.40
CA GLY A 50 -15.73 -9.82 -6.32
C GLY A 50 -17.18 -9.37 -6.54
N ASP A 51 -17.59 -8.30 -5.85
CA ASP A 51 -18.94 -7.75 -5.94
C ASP A 51 -19.25 -7.21 -7.34
N ARG A 52 -18.31 -6.46 -7.95
CA ARG A 52 -18.46 -6.01 -9.33
C ARG A 52 -18.62 -7.17 -10.32
N ARG A 53 -17.84 -8.25 -10.19
CA ARG A 53 -17.98 -9.43 -11.07
C ARG A 53 -19.33 -10.12 -10.90
N LYS A 54 -19.88 -10.12 -9.68
CA LYS A 54 -21.19 -10.74 -9.40
C LYS A 54 -22.34 -9.93 -9.98
N GLU A 55 -22.31 -8.60 -9.87
CA GLU A 55 -23.27 -7.72 -10.52
C GLU A 55 -23.19 -7.81 -12.05
N ASP A 56 -21.97 -7.71 -12.60
CA ASP A 56 -21.75 -7.79 -14.05
C ASP A 56 -22.28 -9.11 -14.63
N ARG A 57 -21.98 -10.24 -13.98
CA ARG A 57 -22.50 -11.54 -14.41
C ARG A 57 -24.02 -11.65 -14.31
N ARG A 58 -24.65 -11.04 -13.29
CA ARG A 58 -26.11 -11.01 -13.14
C ARG A 58 -26.76 -10.19 -14.25
N THR A 59 -26.18 -9.04 -14.57
CA THR A 59 -26.65 -8.15 -15.63
C THR A 59 -26.46 -8.79 -17.00
N CYS A 60 -25.27 -9.33 -17.29
CA CYS A 60 -24.99 -10.10 -18.51
C CYS A 60 -26.00 -11.25 -18.68
N ARG A 61 -26.27 -12.02 -17.63
CA ARG A 61 -27.26 -13.12 -17.70
C ARG A 61 -28.67 -12.63 -18.03
N LYS A 62 -29.10 -11.50 -17.48
CA LYS A 62 -30.42 -10.89 -17.79
C LYS A 62 -30.50 -10.45 -19.25
N ILE A 63 -29.45 -9.78 -19.74
CA ILE A 63 -29.38 -9.31 -21.13
C ILE A 63 -29.37 -10.50 -22.10
N THR A 64 -28.51 -11.50 -21.85
CA THR A 64 -28.47 -12.72 -22.67
C THR A 64 -29.80 -13.46 -22.68
N GLY A 65 -30.51 -13.54 -21.55
CA GLY A 65 -31.86 -14.12 -21.49
C GLY A 65 -32.87 -13.36 -22.34
N GLY A 66 -32.89 -12.03 -22.24
CA GLY A 66 -33.77 -11.18 -23.07
C GLY A 66 -33.47 -11.28 -24.57
N CYS A 67 -32.19 -11.29 -24.96
CA CYS A 67 -31.77 -11.46 -26.35
C CYS A 67 -32.17 -12.83 -26.91
N ARG A 68 -32.04 -13.91 -26.13
CA ARG A 68 -32.44 -15.26 -26.54
C ARG A 68 -33.94 -15.32 -26.85
N ASN A 69 -34.77 -14.72 -25.98
CA ASN A 69 -36.21 -14.66 -26.19
C ASN A 69 -36.56 -13.86 -27.47
N MET A 70 -35.95 -12.69 -27.68
CA MET A 70 -36.19 -11.90 -28.90
C MET A 70 -35.75 -12.63 -30.18
N GLN A 71 -34.67 -13.40 -30.11
CA GLN A 71 -34.17 -14.20 -31.25
C GLN A 71 -35.14 -15.35 -31.60
N GLU A 72 -35.82 -15.92 -30.61
CA GLU A 72 -36.84 -16.97 -30.80
C GLU A 72 -38.17 -16.41 -31.36
N PHE A 73 -38.55 -15.18 -30.99
CA PHE A 73 -39.71 -14.49 -31.57
C PHE A 73 -39.48 -13.92 -32.98
N GLY A 74 -38.24 -13.66 -33.37
CA GLY A 74 -37.89 -13.17 -34.72
C GLY A 74 -37.63 -14.28 -35.75
N LEU A 75 -37.69 -15.56 -35.35
CA LEU A 75 -37.48 -16.73 -36.20
C LEU A 75 -38.77 -17.57 -36.41
N ASN A 76 -39.94 -17.05 -36.01
CA ASN A 76 -41.27 -17.59 -36.35
C ASN A 76 -41.93 -16.78 -37.47
#